data_AF-A0A1S3NAK6-F1
#
_entry.id   AF-A0A1S3NAK6-F1
#
_cell.length_a   1.000
_cell.length_b   1.000
_cell.length_c   1.000
_cell.angle_alpha   90.00
_cell.angle_beta   90.00
_cell.angle_gamma   90.00
#
_symmetry.space_group_name_H-M   'P 1'
#
loop_
_entity.id
_entity.type
_entity.pdbx_description
1 polymer ?
#
loop_
_entity_poly.entity_id
_entity_poly.type
_entity_poly.pdbx_seq_one_letter_code
_entity_poly.pdbx_strand_id
1 'polypeptide(L)'
;MKKPVPQKAIEWKDGRRIKHARSGRPSRVPSQYQGGHFSWDKYLKETGASAAPAHCFRQGATPPVNEFKAGMKLEAQDPRNTTSTCIATVVGLTGSRLRLRLDGSDNKNDFWRLVDSSEIQPIGNCEKNTGMLQPPLGFRLNASSWPMFLLKTLNGAEMAPARIFHKK
;
A
#
# COMPACT_ATOMS: atom_id res chain seq x y z
N MET A 1 21.65 17.71 37.82
CA MET A 1 20.42 17.99 37.04
C MET A 1 20.83 18.69 35.74
N LYS A 2 20.72 18.02 34.57
CA LYS A 2 21.09 18.58 33.27
C LYS A 2 19.82 19.09 32.56
N LYS A 3 19.80 20.36 32.14
CA LYS A 3 18.70 20.95 31.37
C LYS A 3 18.66 20.34 29.95
N PRO A 4 17.49 20.13 29.33
CA PRO A 4 17.42 19.65 27.96
C PRO A 4 17.78 20.74 26.95
N VAL A 5 18.50 20.34 25.91
CA VAL A 5 18.91 21.16 24.75
C VAL A 5 17.73 21.28 23.78
N PRO A 6 17.43 22.46 23.21
CA PRO A 6 16.33 22.60 22.27
C PRO A 6 16.68 21.93 20.93
N GLN A 7 15.80 21.04 20.45
CA GLN A 7 15.89 20.46 19.11
C GLN A 7 15.57 21.54 18.08
N LYS A 8 16.52 21.80 17.17
CA LYS A 8 16.32 22.69 16.03
C LYS A 8 15.25 22.11 15.09
N ALA A 9 14.22 22.90 14.81
CA ALA A 9 13.26 22.62 13.75
C ALA A 9 13.99 22.57 12.40
N ILE A 10 13.75 21.52 11.62
CA ILE A 10 14.27 21.38 10.26
C ILE A 10 13.35 22.17 9.34
N GLU A 11 13.88 23.23 8.76
CA GLU A 11 13.23 24.07 7.75
C GLU A 11 13.15 23.30 6.42
N TRP A 12 11.93 22.98 5.98
CA TRP A 12 11.68 22.32 4.71
C TRP A 12 11.70 23.37 3.59
N LYS A 13 12.83 23.49 2.88
CA LYS A 13 12.90 24.24 1.62
C LYS A 13 12.48 23.34 0.46
N ASP A 14 11.18 23.37 0.12
CA ASP A 14 10.63 22.65 -1.03
C ASP A 14 11.01 23.34 -2.35
N GLY A 15 12.12 22.90 -2.95
CA GLY A 15 12.56 23.29 -4.28
C GLY A 15 12.40 22.20 -5.36
N ARG A 16 11.80 21.03 -5.06
CA ARG A 16 11.60 19.97 -6.06
C ARG A 16 10.15 19.53 -6.14
N ARG A 17 9.54 19.86 -7.28
CA ARG A 17 8.18 19.54 -7.70
C ARG A 17 8.02 18.01 -7.82
N ILE A 18 7.66 17.33 -6.73
CA ILE A 18 7.28 15.91 -6.77
C ILE A 18 5.90 15.81 -7.42
N LYS A 19 5.86 15.31 -8.65
CA LYS A 19 4.62 15.07 -9.39
C LYS A 19 3.98 13.79 -8.86
N HIS A 20 3.17 13.89 -7.80
CA HIS A 20 2.33 12.77 -7.39
C HIS A 20 1.29 12.48 -8.49
N ALA A 21 1.20 11.22 -8.92
CA ALA A 21 0.10 10.77 -9.77
C ALA A 21 -1.23 11.08 -9.05
N ARG A 22 -2.10 11.85 -9.70
CA ARG A 22 -3.41 12.25 -9.16
C ARG A 22 -4.19 10.98 -8.81
N SER A 23 -4.41 10.73 -7.51
CA SER A 23 -5.49 9.84 -7.08
C SER A 23 -6.78 10.40 -7.66
N GLY A 24 -7.55 9.58 -8.39
CA GLY A 24 -8.80 9.99 -9.07
C GLY A 24 -9.96 10.40 -8.14
N ARG A 25 -9.68 10.82 -6.90
CA ARG A 25 -10.63 11.51 -6.04
C ARG A 25 -10.33 13.00 -6.09
N PRO A 26 -11.28 13.86 -6.50
CA PRO A 26 -11.12 15.30 -6.33
C PRO A 26 -10.94 15.59 -4.84
N SER A 27 -9.91 16.35 -4.50
CA SER A 27 -9.78 16.94 -3.17
C SER A 27 -11.06 17.71 -2.90
N ARG A 28 -11.83 17.33 -1.88
CA ARG A 28 -12.97 18.12 -1.40
C ARG A 28 -12.40 19.33 -0.65
N VAL A 29 -11.84 20.26 -1.40
CA VAL A 29 -11.57 21.60 -0.88
C VAL A 29 -12.92 22.20 -0.52
N PRO A 30 -13.11 22.73 0.71
CA PRO A 30 -14.31 23.48 1.05
C PRO A 30 -14.58 24.54 -0.02
N SER A 31 -15.86 24.80 -0.34
CA SER A 31 -16.31 25.68 -1.44
C SER A 31 -15.53 27.01 -1.52
N GLN A 32 -15.14 27.57 -0.38
CA GLN A 32 -14.33 28.80 -0.25
C GLN A 32 -12.90 28.74 -0.85
N TYR A 33 -12.41 27.57 -1.23
CA TYR A 33 -11.10 27.38 -1.89
C TYR A 33 -11.21 26.92 -3.35
N GLN A 34 -12.42 26.91 -3.93
CA GLN A 34 -12.60 26.63 -5.36
C GLN A 34 -12.19 27.86 -6.18
N GLY A 35 -10.98 27.82 -6.75
CA GLY A 35 -10.46 28.87 -7.64
C GLY A 35 -9.01 29.30 -7.39
N GLY A 36 -8.39 28.86 -6.28
CA GLY A 36 -7.01 29.20 -5.92
C GLY A 36 -6.17 27.99 -5.49
N HIS A 37 -4.84 28.19 -5.38
CA HIS A 37 -3.94 27.18 -4.83
C HIS A 37 -4.21 26.98 -3.34
N PHE A 38 -4.48 25.74 -2.92
CA PHE A 38 -4.71 25.42 -1.51
C PHE A 38 -3.40 25.46 -0.71
N SER A 39 -3.45 26.01 0.51
CA SER A 39 -2.31 26.04 1.45
C SER A 39 -2.74 25.46 2.79
N TRP A 40 -2.05 24.41 3.24
CA TRP A 40 -2.26 23.81 4.56
C TRP A 40 -1.99 24.79 5.69
N ASP A 41 -0.92 25.59 5.59
CA ASP A 41 -0.56 26.58 6.62
C ASP A 41 -1.68 27.61 6.82
N LYS A 42 -2.22 28.14 5.71
CA LYS A 42 -3.35 29.07 5.76
C LYS A 42 -4.60 28.41 6.33
N TYR A 43 -4.94 27.21 5.87
CA TYR A 43 -6.11 26.48 6.33
C TYR A 43 -6.07 26.17 7.84
N LEU A 44 -4.94 25.68 8.35
CA LEU A 44 -4.78 25.37 9.77
C LEU A 44 -4.87 26.63 10.63
N LYS A 45 -4.28 27.74 10.18
CA LYS A 45 -4.39 29.04 10.86
C LYS A 45 -5.83 29.58 10.88
N GLU A 46 -6.54 29.54 9.75
CA GLU A 46 -7.92 30.04 9.62
C GLU A 46 -8.93 29.21 10.43
N THR A 47 -8.70 27.89 10.52
CA THR A 47 -9.61 26.98 11.22
C THR A 47 -9.26 26.78 12.69
N GLY A 48 -8.10 27.28 13.14
CA GLY A 48 -7.57 26.97 14.48
C GLY A 48 -7.26 25.48 14.69
N ALA A 49 -7.20 24.69 13.61
CA ALA A 49 -6.95 23.26 13.68
C ALA A 49 -5.45 22.95 13.80
N SER A 50 -5.14 21.77 14.33
CA SER A 50 -3.78 21.24 14.37
C SER A 50 -3.64 20.04 13.44
N ALA A 51 -2.52 19.96 12.72
CA ALA A 51 -2.20 18.78 11.94
C ALA A 51 -1.97 17.57 12.87
N ALA A 52 -2.41 16.39 12.44
CA ALA A 52 -2.10 15.16 13.16
C ALA A 52 -0.58 14.95 13.21
N PRO A 53 0.01 14.70 14.39
CA PRO A 53 1.43 14.41 14.52
C PRO A 53 1.88 13.23 13.65
N ALA A 54 3.14 13.25 13.19
CA ALA A 54 3.68 12.18 12.34
C ALA A 54 3.60 10.79 12.99
N HIS A 55 3.76 10.70 14.31
CA HIS A 55 3.67 9.44 15.06
C HIS A 55 2.26 8.84 15.10
N CYS A 56 1.22 9.59 14.71
CA CYS A 56 -0.14 9.05 14.54
C CYS A 56 -0.26 8.17 13.29
N PHE A 57 0.73 8.21 12.38
CA PHE A 57 0.74 7.44 11.15
C PHE A 57 1.72 6.27 11.27
N ARG A 58 1.30 5.08 10.82
CA ARG A 58 2.16 3.87 10.79
C ARG A 58 3.21 3.89 9.67
N GLN A 59 3.11 4.85 8.74
CA GLN A 59 4.07 5.00 7.65
C GLN A 59 5.38 5.56 8.21
N GLY A 60 6.52 5.02 7.76
CA GLY A 60 7.82 5.59 8.14
C GLY A 60 7.95 7.03 7.63
N ALA A 61 8.67 7.87 8.37
CA ALA A 61 8.94 9.26 7.96
C ALA A 61 9.59 9.34 6.56
N THR A 62 10.36 8.32 6.20
CA THR A 62 10.92 8.12 4.88
C THR A 62 10.47 6.74 4.38
N PRO A 63 9.36 6.66 3.62
CA PRO A 63 8.90 5.38 3.12
C PRO A 63 9.87 4.86 2.05
N PRO A 64 10.02 3.53 1.91
CA PRO A 64 10.90 2.97 0.89
C PRO A 64 10.40 3.28 -0.52
N VAL A 65 11.32 3.22 -1.47
CA VAL A 65 11.03 3.41 -2.89
C VAL A 65 10.11 2.29 -3.35
N ASN A 66 9.04 2.63 -4.07
CA ASN A 66 8.13 1.64 -4.62
C ASN A 66 8.65 1.15 -5.98
N GLU A 67 9.22 -0.06 -5.99
CA GLU A 67 9.74 -0.70 -7.20
C GLU A 67 8.78 -1.73 -7.81
N PHE A 68 7.57 -1.89 -7.26
CA PHE A 68 6.54 -2.77 -7.82
C PHE A 68 5.98 -2.22 -9.13
N LYS A 69 5.52 -3.12 -9.99
CA LYS A 69 4.82 -2.81 -11.24
C LYS A 69 3.44 -3.45 -11.26
N ALA A 70 2.50 -2.79 -11.95
CA ALA A 70 1.21 -3.41 -12.22
C ALA A 70 1.41 -4.70 -13.04
N GLY A 71 0.66 -5.75 -12.71
CA GLY A 71 0.79 -7.09 -13.28
C GLY A 71 1.65 -8.05 -12.47
N MET A 72 2.55 -7.54 -11.60
CA MET A 72 3.37 -8.41 -10.76
C MET A 72 2.52 -9.22 -9.77
N LYS A 73 2.93 -10.47 -9.53
CA LYS A 73 2.32 -11.36 -8.55
C LYS A 73 3.11 -11.44 -7.26
N LEU A 74 2.38 -11.55 -6.16
CA LEU A 74 2.92 -11.70 -4.81
C LEU A 74 1.92 -12.50 -3.94
N GLU A 75 2.35 -12.88 -2.74
CA GLU A 75 1.46 -13.44 -1.72
C GLU A 75 0.97 -12.33 -0.81
N ALA A 76 -0.33 -12.34 -0.46
CA ALA A 76 -0.91 -11.38 0.47
C ALA A 76 -1.92 -12.03 1.42
N GLN A 77 -2.02 -11.52 2.65
CA GLN A 77 -3.12 -11.89 3.55
C GLN A 77 -4.47 -11.41 3.00
N ASP A 78 -5.51 -12.25 3.06
CA ASP A 78 -6.87 -11.82 2.72
C ASP A 78 -7.40 -10.87 3.81
N PRO A 79 -7.76 -9.61 3.47
CA PRO A 79 -8.30 -8.68 4.46
C PRO A 79 -9.60 -9.15 5.15
N ARG A 80 -10.31 -10.10 4.55
CA ARG A 80 -11.55 -10.69 5.08
C ARG A 80 -11.31 -12.01 5.82
N ASN A 81 -10.13 -12.60 5.67
CA ASN A 81 -9.66 -13.73 6.46
C ASN A 81 -8.13 -13.64 6.66
N THR A 82 -7.71 -12.98 7.73
CA THR A 82 -6.30 -12.68 8.00
C THR A 82 -5.44 -13.92 8.27
N THR A 83 -6.06 -15.09 8.47
CA THR A 83 -5.35 -16.37 8.58
C THR A 83 -4.99 -16.98 7.21
N SER A 84 -5.61 -16.50 6.13
CA SER A 84 -5.38 -17.00 4.77
C SER A 84 -4.37 -16.12 4.05
N THR A 85 -3.29 -16.74 3.56
CA THR A 85 -2.38 -16.13 2.59
C THR A 85 -2.76 -16.61 1.19
N CYS A 86 -3.00 -15.67 0.28
CA CYS A 86 -3.49 -15.93 -1.08
C CYS A 86 -2.51 -15.37 -2.12
N ILE A 87 -2.62 -15.82 -3.38
CA ILE A 87 -1.96 -15.11 -4.49
C ILE A 87 -2.71 -13.82 -4.77
N ALA A 88 -1.95 -12.74 -4.94
CA ALA A 88 -2.47 -11.45 -5.36
C ALA A 88 -1.69 -10.88 -6.55
N THR A 89 -2.40 -10.11 -7.37
CA THR A 89 -1.82 -9.32 -8.47
C THR A 89 -1.83 -7.84 -8.10
N VAL A 90 -0.73 -7.13 -8.39
CA VAL A 90 -0.67 -5.66 -8.30
C VAL A 90 -1.49 -5.07 -9.43
N VAL A 91 -2.62 -4.44 -9.12
CA VAL A 91 -3.54 -3.83 -10.10
C VAL A 91 -3.43 -2.30 -10.16
N GLY A 92 -2.66 -1.69 -9.26
CA GLY A 92 -2.42 -0.25 -9.25
C GLY A 92 -1.40 0.18 -8.19
N LEU A 93 -0.88 1.39 -8.35
CA LEU A 93 0.18 1.96 -7.51
C LEU A 93 -0.16 3.41 -7.17
N THR A 94 0.12 3.84 -5.94
CA THR A 94 -0.02 5.25 -5.54
C THR A 94 0.97 5.58 -4.42
N GLY A 95 2.08 6.24 -4.78
CA GLY A 95 3.21 6.46 -3.87
C GLY A 95 3.72 5.12 -3.33
N SER A 96 3.84 4.99 -2.02
CA SER A 96 4.26 3.75 -1.33
C SER A 96 3.15 2.72 -1.13
N ARG A 97 1.98 2.89 -1.78
CA ARG A 97 0.83 1.99 -1.66
C ARG A 97 0.66 1.15 -2.93
N LEU A 98 0.37 -0.13 -2.72
CA LEU A 98 0.01 -1.12 -3.72
C LEU A 98 -1.50 -1.36 -3.64
N ARG A 99 -2.19 -1.28 -4.77
CA ARG A 99 -3.55 -1.79 -4.91
C ARG A 99 -3.46 -3.23 -5.38
N LEU A 100 -3.95 -4.15 -4.55
CA LEU A 100 -3.87 -5.58 -4.76
C LEU A 100 -5.25 -6.16 -5.05
N ARG A 101 -5.29 -7.16 -5.92
CA ARG A 101 -6.44 -8.02 -6.14
C ARG A 101 -6.03 -9.46 -5.84
N LEU A 102 -6.82 -10.18 -5.04
CA LEU A 102 -6.60 -11.61 -4.85
C LEU A 102 -7.01 -12.36 -6.12
N ASP A 103 -6.15 -13.23 -6.62
CA ASP A 103 -6.43 -13.95 -7.85
C ASP A 103 -7.60 -14.93 -7.63
N GLY A 104 -8.62 -14.81 -8.49
CA GLY A 104 -9.88 -15.54 -8.35
C GLY A 104 -10.99 -14.78 -7.62
N SER A 105 -10.76 -13.54 -7.16
CA SER A 105 -11.79 -12.61 -6.69
C SER A 105 -12.26 -11.63 -7.78
N ASP A 106 -13.28 -10.82 -7.47
CA ASP A 106 -13.67 -9.68 -8.32
C ASP A 106 -12.84 -8.41 -8.01
N ASN A 107 -13.13 -7.33 -8.73
CA ASN A 107 -12.47 -6.02 -8.58
C ASN A 107 -13.05 -5.13 -7.48
N LYS A 108 -14.18 -5.53 -6.89
CA LYS A 108 -14.85 -4.76 -5.82
C LYS A 108 -14.13 -4.93 -4.49
N ASN A 109 -13.37 -6.03 -4.36
CA ASN A 109 -12.60 -6.38 -3.18
C ASN A 109 -11.11 -6.04 -3.31
N ASP A 110 -10.73 -5.18 -4.26
CA ASP A 110 -9.36 -4.67 -4.32
C ASP A 110 -9.02 -3.91 -3.04
N PHE A 111 -7.83 -4.11 -2.51
CA PHE A 111 -7.41 -3.51 -1.24
C PHE A 111 -6.02 -2.89 -1.35
N TRP A 112 -5.71 -1.98 -0.42
CA TRP A 112 -4.43 -1.29 -0.38
C TRP A 112 -3.51 -1.87 0.68
N ARG A 113 -2.25 -2.02 0.32
CA ARG A 113 -1.14 -2.33 1.26
C ARG A 113 0.02 -1.40 1.03
N LEU A 114 0.82 -1.19 2.07
CA LEU A 114 2.09 -0.51 1.92
C LEU A 114 3.13 -1.48 1.36
N VAL A 115 4.10 -0.96 0.62
CA VAL A 115 5.25 -1.72 0.10
C VAL A 115 6.12 -2.34 1.22
N ASP A 116 6.00 -1.83 2.44
CA ASP A 116 6.72 -2.30 3.63
C ASP A 116 5.86 -3.12 4.59
N SER A 117 4.66 -3.52 4.14
CA SER A 117 3.75 -4.33 4.96
C SER A 117 4.28 -5.75 5.14
N SER A 118 4.23 -6.26 6.37
CA SER A 118 4.51 -7.68 6.67
C SER A 118 3.46 -8.62 6.07
N GLU A 119 2.30 -8.10 5.66
CA GLU A 119 1.19 -8.86 5.10
C GLU A 119 1.35 -9.16 3.60
N ILE A 120 2.43 -8.67 2.97
CA ILE A 120 2.79 -9.00 1.58
C ILE A 120 4.14 -9.71 1.54
N GLN A 121 4.26 -10.75 0.71
CA GLN A 121 5.46 -11.58 0.61
C GLN A 121 5.74 -11.96 -0.85
N PRO A 122 7.00 -12.24 -1.23
CA PRO A 122 7.30 -12.80 -2.54
C PRO A 122 6.66 -14.19 -2.69
N ILE A 123 6.35 -14.57 -3.93
CA ILE A 123 5.84 -15.91 -4.24
C ILE A 123 6.84 -16.98 -3.76
N GLY A 124 6.31 -18.02 -3.12
CA GLY A 124 7.05 -19.13 -2.51
C GLY A 124 7.40 -18.91 -1.03
N ASN A 125 6.96 -17.80 -0.42
CA ASN A 125 7.21 -17.57 1.01
C ASN A 125 6.30 -18.45 1.89
N CYS A 126 5.03 -18.65 1.53
CA CYS A 126 4.11 -19.49 2.27
C CYS A 126 4.63 -20.94 2.35
N GLU A 127 5.04 -21.50 1.22
CA GLU A 127 5.61 -22.86 1.12
C GLU A 127 6.88 -23.03 1.98
N LYS A 128 7.79 -22.04 1.95
CA LYS A 128 9.01 -22.05 2.77
C LYS A 128 8.73 -22.08 4.28
N ASN A 129 7.60 -21.51 4.71
CA ASN A 129 7.20 -21.47 6.11
C ASN A 129 6.22 -22.60 6.46
N THR A 130 6.26 -23.73 5.72
CA THR A 130 5.40 -24.91 5.91
C THR A 130 3.90 -24.66 5.73
N GLY A 131 3.53 -23.51 5.17
CA GLY A 131 2.16 -23.14 4.85
C GLY A 131 1.78 -23.51 3.42
N MET A 132 0.50 -23.33 3.10
CA MET A 132 -0.04 -23.45 1.76
C MET A 132 -0.88 -22.23 1.39
N LEU A 133 -0.75 -21.79 0.15
CA LEU A 133 -1.60 -20.75 -0.41
C LEU A 133 -3.06 -21.20 -0.38
N GLN A 134 -3.91 -20.33 0.14
CA GLN A 134 -5.34 -20.54 0.27
C GLN A 134 -6.09 -19.82 -0.85
N PRO A 135 -7.22 -20.36 -1.32
CA PRO A 135 -8.13 -19.60 -2.16
C PRO A 135 -8.65 -18.39 -1.37
N PRO A 136 -8.84 -17.22 -2.02
CA PRO A 136 -9.40 -16.05 -1.34
C PRO A 136 -10.83 -16.31 -0.88
N LEU A 137 -11.28 -15.58 0.15
CA LEU A 137 -12.68 -15.65 0.57
C LEU A 137 -13.60 -15.23 -0.61
N GLY A 138 -14.60 -16.04 -0.93
CA GLY A 138 -15.41 -15.79 -2.14
C GLY A 138 -14.66 -16.02 -3.45
N PHE A 139 -13.68 -16.93 -3.46
CA PHE A 139 -13.12 -17.51 -4.68
C PHE A 139 -14.23 -17.91 -5.63
N ARG A 140 -14.18 -17.39 -6.85
CA ARG A 140 -15.31 -17.46 -7.80
C ARG A 140 -15.38 -18.78 -8.58
N LEU A 141 -14.37 -19.64 -8.45
CA LEU A 141 -14.33 -20.96 -9.07
C LEU A 141 -14.57 -22.04 -8.01
N ASN A 142 -14.73 -23.28 -8.46
CA ASN A 142 -14.87 -24.41 -7.55
C ASN A 142 -13.60 -24.61 -6.71
N ALA A 143 -13.73 -24.87 -5.41
CA ALA A 143 -12.61 -25.12 -4.52
C ALA A 143 -11.67 -26.24 -5.02
N SER A 144 -12.22 -27.30 -5.64
CA SER A 144 -11.42 -28.39 -6.21
C SER A 144 -10.52 -27.97 -7.37
N SER A 145 -10.81 -26.83 -8.02
CA SER A 145 -9.99 -26.28 -9.10
C SER A 145 -8.78 -25.51 -8.60
N TRP A 146 -8.64 -25.26 -7.30
CA TRP A 146 -7.59 -24.42 -6.73
C TRP A 146 -6.16 -24.84 -7.13
N PRO A 147 -5.77 -26.13 -7.08
CA PRO A 147 -4.42 -26.53 -7.49
C PRO A 147 -4.12 -26.20 -8.96
N MET A 148 -5.08 -26.48 -9.85
CA MET A 148 -4.96 -26.17 -11.28
C MET A 148 -4.99 -24.66 -11.54
N PHE A 149 -5.78 -23.93 -10.75
CA PHE A 149 -5.84 -22.48 -10.81
C PHE A 149 -4.48 -21.86 -10.45
N LEU A 150 -3.83 -22.33 -9.39
CA LEU A 150 -2.48 -21.90 -8.99
C LEU A 150 -1.47 -22.13 -10.11
N LEU A 151 -1.42 -23.36 -10.63
CA LEU A 151 -0.51 -23.74 -11.71
C LEU A 151 -0.69 -22.83 -12.94
N LYS A 152 -1.93 -22.63 -13.38
CA LYS A 152 -2.22 -21.78 -14.54
C LYS A 152 -1.91 -20.31 -14.28
N THR A 153 -2.21 -19.83 -13.08
CA THR A 153 -2.04 -18.42 -12.70
C THR A 153 -0.58 -18.05 -12.58
N LEU A 154 0.26 -18.94 -12.06
CA LEU A 154 1.69 -18.69 -11.88
C LEU A 154 2.52 -18.99 -13.14
N ASN A 155 2.03 -19.83 -14.05
CA ASN A 155 2.75 -20.16 -15.27
C ASN A 155 2.95 -18.92 -16.16
N GLY A 156 4.21 -18.55 -16.41
CA GLY A 156 4.59 -17.40 -17.23
C GLY A 156 4.28 -16.02 -16.61
N ALA A 157 3.82 -15.97 -15.36
CA ALA A 157 3.52 -14.70 -14.70
C ALA A 157 4.80 -13.99 -14.21
N GLU A 158 4.78 -12.66 -14.22
CA GLU A 158 5.85 -11.86 -13.64
C GLU A 158 5.71 -11.83 -12.12
N MET A 159 6.66 -12.44 -11.39
CA MET A 159 6.68 -12.42 -9.93
C MET A 159 7.37 -11.16 -9.44
N ALA A 160 6.81 -10.53 -8.40
CA ALA A 160 7.49 -9.46 -7.70
C ALA A 160 8.83 -9.98 -7.13
N PRO A 161 9.98 -9.40 -7.49
CA PRO A 161 11.27 -9.90 -7.03
C PRO A 161 11.42 -9.79 -5.50
N ALA A 162 11.98 -10.79 -4.83
CA ALA A 162 12.14 -10.75 -3.36
C ALA A 162 12.89 -9.50 -2.84
N ARG A 163 13.83 -8.97 -3.64
CA ARG A 163 14.63 -7.77 -3.29
C ARG A 163 13.82 -6.48 -3.12
N ILE A 164 12.61 -6.39 -3.68
CA ILE A 164 11.78 -5.17 -3.63
C ILE A 164 10.78 -5.18 -2.44
N PHE A 165 10.83 -6.21 -1.59
CA PHE A 165 10.03 -6.29 -0.37
C PHE A 165 10.83 -5.71 0.81
N HIS A 166 10.32 -4.63 1.41
CA HIS A 166 11.00 -3.92 2.49
C HIS A 166 10.32 -4.21 3.83
N LYS A 167 10.62 -5.34 4.48
CA LYS A 167 10.01 -5.69 5.77
C LYS A 167 10.44 -4.70 6.86
N LYS A 168 9.47 -4.23 7.65
CA LYS A 168 9.71 -3.53 8.92
C LYS A 168 10.03 -4.50 10.05
#